data_AF-A0A319C2S4-F1
#
_entry.id   AF-A0A319C2S4-F1
#
_cell.length_a   1.000
_cell.length_b   1.000
_cell.length_c   1.000
_cell.angle_alpha   90.00
_cell.angle_beta   90.00
_cell.angle_gamma   90.00
#
_symmetry.space_group_name_H-M   'P 1'
#
loop_
_entity.id
_entity.type
_entity.pdbx_description
1 polymer ?
#
loop_
_entity_poly.entity_id
_entity_poly.type
_entity_poly.pdbx_seq_one_letter_code
_entity_poly.pdbx_strand_id
1 'polypeptide(L)'
;MDPAQLSRLGRDLRFQPVPAATDDLKETLKKLQDLAEVATQGNSLALFTGLELVAPPTRDLEKLAKEQMSPREVLLYETWKARKPDPNVEGSLLPSFEWDANVAPVRQGAHSLKKLTKRAAAMGVVFDHQGATPENAAWLTFHIPKTSPRVKAVSRILYCKQSLEQQSRAHSRGLAGMEAAELETIRKIVAVAEVNTNRELVRMRRLARLIKESASILKSRAEALQKSRDPVSALHEEN
;
A
#
# COMPACT_ATOMS: atom_id res chain seq x y z
N MET A 1 3.67 -30.98 -18.42
CA MET A 1 2.31 -31.03 -17.86
C MET A 1 1.53 -32.07 -18.64
N ASP A 2 0.86 -32.99 -17.95
CA ASP A 2 0.03 -34.01 -18.56
C ASP A 2 -1.29 -33.39 -19.10
N PRO A 3 -1.66 -33.59 -20.37
CA PRO A 3 -2.90 -33.06 -20.94
C PRO A 3 -4.18 -33.53 -20.21
N ALA A 4 -4.13 -34.66 -19.49
CA ALA A 4 -5.23 -35.10 -18.63
C ALA A 4 -5.40 -34.21 -17.38
N GLN A 5 -4.31 -33.63 -16.86
CA GLN A 5 -4.35 -32.69 -15.74
C GLN A 5 -4.94 -31.33 -16.15
N LEU A 6 -4.59 -30.85 -17.37
CA LEU A 6 -5.15 -29.61 -17.93
C LEU A 6 -6.67 -29.72 -18.18
N SER A 7 -7.14 -30.89 -18.63
CA SER A 7 -8.56 -31.16 -18.88
C SER A 7 -9.39 -31.35 -17.60
N ARG A 8 -8.74 -31.59 -16.45
CA ARG A 8 -9.37 -31.56 -15.11
C ARG A 8 -9.40 -30.14 -14.57
N LEU A 9 -8.29 -29.40 -14.66
CA LEU A 9 -8.26 -27.98 -14.30
C LEU A 9 -9.35 -27.18 -15.02
N GLY A 10 -9.50 -27.35 -16.34
CA GLY A 10 -10.51 -26.62 -17.13
C GLY A 10 -11.98 -26.96 -16.79
N ARG A 11 -12.25 -28.11 -16.16
CA ARG A 11 -13.60 -28.50 -15.72
C ARG A 11 -13.91 -28.11 -14.27
N ASP A 12 -12.88 -28.02 -13.43
CA ASP A 12 -13.01 -27.77 -11.98
C ASP A 12 -12.56 -26.37 -11.53
N LEU A 13 -12.07 -25.52 -12.45
CA LEU A 13 -11.72 -24.12 -12.19
C LEU A 13 -12.97 -23.29 -11.88
N ARG A 14 -13.47 -23.42 -10.64
CA ARG A 14 -14.34 -22.45 -10.01
C ARG A 14 -13.47 -21.47 -9.25
N PHE A 15 -13.50 -20.21 -9.65
CA PHE A 15 -12.76 -19.18 -8.94
C PHE A 15 -13.26 -19.11 -7.50
N GLN A 16 -12.34 -19.31 -6.55
CA GLN A 16 -12.65 -19.23 -5.13
C GLN A 16 -12.65 -17.77 -4.68
N PRO A 17 -13.64 -17.35 -3.89
CA PRO A 17 -13.70 -15.98 -3.38
C PRO A 17 -12.56 -15.75 -2.38
N VAL A 18 -11.87 -14.63 -2.53
CA VAL A 18 -10.83 -14.20 -1.59
C VAL A 18 -11.40 -13.34 -0.46
N PRO A 19 -10.78 -13.33 0.73
CA PRO A 19 -11.15 -12.41 1.79
C PRO A 19 -11.09 -10.97 1.32
N ALA A 20 -12.17 -10.22 1.56
CA ALA A 20 -12.26 -8.79 1.31
C ALA A 20 -12.06 -8.02 2.61
N ALA A 21 -11.56 -6.79 2.51
CA ALA A 21 -11.31 -5.93 3.67
C ALA A 21 -12.59 -5.56 4.46
N THR A 22 -13.78 -5.87 3.94
CA THR A 22 -15.08 -5.63 4.59
C THR A 22 -15.65 -6.87 5.27
N ASP A 23 -15.09 -8.05 5.01
CA ASP A 23 -15.62 -9.32 5.53
C ASP A 23 -15.55 -9.36 7.06
N ASP A 24 -16.55 -9.96 7.70
CA ASP A 24 -16.52 -10.26 9.14
C ASP A 24 -15.67 -11.52 9.46
N LEU A 25 -15.56 -11.89 10.74
CA LEU A 25 -14.77 -13.08 11.14
C LEU A 25 -15.30 -14.37 10.51
N LYS A 26 -16.61 -14.51 10.37
CA LYS A 26 -17.24 -15.75 9.87
C LYS A 26 -17.02 -15.88 8.37
N GLU A 27 -17.19 -14.78 7.64
CA GLU A 27 -16.93 -14.71 6.21
C GLU A 27 -15.44 -14.90 5.90
N THR A 28 -14.56 -14.23 6.65
CA THR A 28 -13.10 -14.38 6.53
C THR A 28 -12.68 -15.82 6.78
N LEU A 29 -13.20 -16.45 7.85
CA LEU A 29 -12.90 -17.84 8.19
C LEU A 29 -13.34 -18.80 7.08
N LYS A 30 -14.58 -18.67 6.60
CA LYS A 30 -15.12 -19.54 5.55
C LYS A 30 -14.25 -19.48 4.29
N LYS A 31 -13.95 -18.27 3.80
CA LYS A 31 -13.13 -18.08 2.60
C LYS A 31 -11.70 -18.63 2.78
N LEU A 32 -11.11 -18.47 3.97
CA LEU A 32 -9.79 -19.05 4.26
C LEU A 32 -9.82 -20.57 4.29
N GLN A 33 -10.88 -21.19 4.82
CA GLN A 33 -11.02 -22.64 4.84
C GLN A 33 -11.15 -23.20 3.43
N ASP A 34 -11.99 -22.57 2.60
CA ASP A 34 -12.17 -22.95 1.19
C ASP A 34 -10.83 -22.84 0.42
N LEU A 35 -10.06 -21.77 0.64
CA LEU A 35 -8.73 -21.58 0.04
C LEU A 35 -7.69 -22.58 0.59
N ALA A 36 -7.71 -22.87 1.89
CA ALA A 36 -6.80 -23.85 2.49
C ALA A 36 -7.05 -25.27 1.95
N GLU A 37 -8.31 -25.62 1.67
CA GLU A 37 -8.65 -26.89 1.03
C GLU A 37 -8.05 -26.98 -0.38
N VAL A 38 -8.18 -25.92 -1.18
CA VAL A 38 -7.56 -25.85 -2.52
C VAL A 38 -6.04 -26.03 -2.44
N ALA A 39 -5.39 -25.34 -1.50
CA ALA A 39 -3.94 -25.48 -1.30
C ALA A 39 -3.54 -26.91 -0.87
N THR A 40 -4.33 -27.54 0.01
CA THR A 40 -4.08 -28.90 0.51
C THR A 40 -4.20 -29.95 -0.59
N GLN A 41 -5.06 -29.73 -1.58
CA GLN A 41 -5.18 -30.57 -2.78
C GLN A 41 -3.99 -30.40 -3.75
N GLY A 42 -3.02 -29.54 -3.44
CA GLY A 42 -1.85 -29.27 -4.27
C GLY A 42 -2.12 -28.32 -5.44
N ASN A 43 -3.26 -27.61 -5.42
CA ASN A 43 -3.62 -26.64 -6.45
C ASN A 43 -2.99 -25.28 -6.17
N SER A 44 -2.64 -24.55 -7.24
CA SER A 44 -2.16 -23.17 -7.14
C SER A 44 -3.31 -22.22 -6.83
N LEU A 45 -3.24 -21.54 -5.68
CA LEU A 45 -4.19 -20.51 -5.30
C LEU A 45 -4.18 -19.35 -6.30
N ALA A 46 -3.04 -18.98 -6.86
CA ALA A 46 -2.96 -17.93 -7.87
C ALA A 46 -3.85 -18.23 -9.11
N LEU A 47 -3.93 -19.49 -9.55
CA LEU A 47 -4.84 -19.87 -10.63
C LEU A 47 -6.30 -19.90 -10.16
N PHE A 48 -6.55 -20.44 -8.97
CA PHE A 48 -7.90 -20.59 -8.42
C PHE A 48 -8.52 -19.28 -7.92
N THR A 49 -7.72 -18.21 -7.77
CA THR A 49 -8.20 -16.85 -7.53
C THR A 49 -8.06 -15.97 -8.78
N GLY A 50 -7.91 -16.57 -9.97
CA GLY A 50 -7.92 -15.86 -11.26
C GLY A 50 -6.79 -14.87 -11.47
N LEU A 51 -5.67 -14.99 -10.75
CA LEU A 51 -4.56 -14.04 -10.72
C LEU A 51 -4.97 -12.60 -10.33
N GLU A 52 -6.19 -12.40 -9.82
CA GLU A 52 -6.71 -11.08 -9.43
C GLU A 52 -5.83 -10.41 -8.38
N LEU A 53 -5.25 -11.23 -7.50
CA LEU A 53 -4.33 -10.80 -6.46
C LEU A 53 -2.89 -10.68 -6.94
N VAL A 54 -2.53 -11.13 -8.14
CA VAL A 54 -1.15 -11.05 -8.66
C VAL A 54 -0.91 -9.73 -9.39
N ALA A 55 -1.98 -9.05 -9.81
CA ALA A 55 -1.86 -7.70 -10.32
C ALA A 55 -1.05 -6.88 -9.31
N PRO A 56 0.09 -6.28 -9.73
CA PRO A 56 0.83 -5.39 -8.86
C PRO A 56 -0.20 -4.38 -8.40
N PRO A 57 -0.32 -4.12 -7.09
CA PRO A 57 -1.23 -3.09 -6.68
C PRO A 57 -0.74 -1.86 -7.43
N THR A 58 -1.56 -1.37 -8.33
CA THR A 58 -1.59 0.05 -8.67
C THR A 58 -2.11 0.78 -7.42
N ARG A 59 -1.63 0.41 -6.21
CA ARG A 59 -1.48 1.32 -5.08
C ARG A 59 -0.81 2.49 -5.74
N ASP A 60 -1.58 3.55 -5.87
CA ASP A 60 -1.28 4.68 -6.71
C ASP A 60 0.09 5.23 -6.26
N LEU A 61 1.18 4.72 -6.88
CA LEU A 61 2.55 4.99 -6.43
C LEU A 61 2.84 6.47 -6.61
N GLU A 62 2.16 7.06 -7.57
CA GLU A 62 2.09 8.49 -7.73
C GLU A 62 1.40 9.14 -6.54
N LYS A 63 0.25 8.65 -6.06
CA LYS A 63 -0.37 9.14 -4.82
C LYS A 63 0.55 9.05 -3.60
N LEU A 64 1.19 7.90 -3.36
CA LEU A 64 2.12 7.73 -2.24
C LEU A 64 3.33 8.68 -2.37
N ALA A 65 3.86 8.84 -3.59
CA ALA A 65 4.95 9.77 -3.83
C ALA A 65 4.50 11.23 -3.63
N LYS A 66 3.28 11.57 -4.08
CA LYS A 66 2.68 12.91 -3.94
C LYS A 66 2.43 13.29 -2.48
N GLU A 67 2.08 12.35 -1.60
CA GLU A 67 1.95 12.59 -0.15
C GLU A 67 3.23 13.12 0.50
N GLN A 68 4.40 12.81 -0.08
CA GLN A 68 5.71 13.26 0.42
C GLN A 68 6.27 14.48 -0.34
N MET A 69 5.56 14.96 -1.35
CA MET A 69 5.94 16.11 -2.15
C MET A 69 5.42 17.41 -1.54
N SER A 70 6.08 18.52 -1.86
CA SER A 70 5.49 19.83 -1.57
C SER A 70 4.32 20.11 -2.53
N PRO A 71 3.36 20.99 -2.16
CA PRO A 71 2.27 21.37 -3.07
C PRO A 71 2.76 21.88 -4.44
N ARG A 72 3.88 22.62 -4.44
CA ARG A 72 4.52 23.11 -5.67
C ARG A 72 5.07 21.97 -6.54
N GLU A 73 5.67 20.94 -5.92
CA GLU A 73 6.19 19.76 -6.63
C GLU A 73 5.05 18.96 -7.26
N VAL A 74 3.94 18.77 -6.55
CA VAL A 74 2.74 18.09 -7.07
C VAL A 74 2.17 18.86 -8.27
N LEU A 75 1.96 20.17 -8.12
CA LEU A 75 1.42 21.01 -9.20
C LEU A 75 2.28 20.94 -10.46
N LEU A 76 3.61 21.10 -10.34
CA LEU A 76 4.53 21.06 -11.48
C LEU A 76 4.65 19.68 -12.14
N TYR A 77 4.41 18.61 -11.37
CA TYR A 77 4.32 17.25 -11.89
C TYR A 77 3.03 17.03 -12.68
N GLU A 78 1.88 17.45 -12.14
CA GLU A 78 0.58 17.31 -12.80
C GLU A 78 0.52 18.11 -14.10
N THR A 79 0.99 19.36 -14.10
CA THR A 79 1.02 20.19 -15.32
C THR A 79 1.92 19.60 -16.40
N TRP A 80 3.06 19.03 -16.00
CA TRP A 80 3.96 18.31 -16.90
C TRP A 80 3.32 17.04 -17.46
N LYS A 81 2.72 16.22 -16.59
CA LYS A 81 2.07 14.96 -16.98
C LYS A 81 0.89 15.20 -17.92
N ALA A 82 0.11 16.25 -17.68
CA ALA A 82 -0.99 16.68 -18.54
C ALA A 82 -0.52 17.33 -19.85
N ARG A 83 0.81 17.57 -20.02
CA ARG A 83 1.40 18.35 -21.12
C ARG A 83 0.74 19.72 -21.31
N LYS A 84 0.28 20.32 -20.21
CA LYS A 84 -0.39 21.62 -20.17
C LYS A 84 0.44 22.56 -19.30
N PRO A 85 1.45 23.25 -19.88
CA PRO A 85 2.19 24.25 -19.15
C PRO A 85 1.26 25.38 -18.74
N ASP A 86 1.38 25.81 -17.49
CA ASP A 86 0.64 26.94 -16.93
C ASP A 86 1.57 28.16 -16.91
N PRO A 87 1.33 29.21 -17.71
CA PRO A 87 2.19 30.39 -17.76
C PRO A 87 2.24 31.15 -16.43
N ASN A 88 1.26 30.96 -15.54
CA ASN A 88 1.22 31.58 -14.23
C ASN A 88 2.00 30.79 -13.17
N VAL A 89 2.45 29.56 -13.49
CA VAL A 89 3.21 28.71 -12.58
C VAL A 89 4.67 28.67 -13.01
N GLU A 90 5.53 29.30 -12.20
CA GLU A 90 6.96 29.34 -12.47
C GLU A 90 7.61 27.95 -12.44
N GLY A 91 8.27 27.58 -13.54
CA GLY A 91 8.84 26.25 -13.77
C GLY A 91 7.90 25.28 -14.50
N SER A 92 6.69 25.73 -14.86
CA SER A 92 5.71 24.92 -15.59
C SER A 92 6.07 24.74 -17.08
N LEU A 93 6.67 25.75 -17.70
CA LEU A 93 7.28 25.61 -19.02
C LEU A 93 8.65 24.93 -18.90
N LEU A 94 8.92 23.94 -19.75
CA LEU A 94 10.26 23.37 -19.87
C LEU A 94 11.13 24.30 -20.73
N PRO A 95 12.31 24.73 -20.25
CA PRO A 95 13.27 25.45 -21.08
C PRO A 95 13.93 24.49 -22.08
N SER A 96 14.54 25.04 -23.13
CA SER A 96 15.52 24.27 -23.91
C SER A 96 16.72 23.90 -23.04
N PHE A 97 17.36 22.77 -23.34
CA PHE A 97 18.51 22.28 -22.60
C PHE A 97 19.57 21.75 -23.57
N GLU A 98 20.73 22.38 -23.58
CA GLU A 98 21.88 21.99 -24.40
C GLU A 98 22.69 20.91 -23.67
N TRP A 99 22.48 19.64 -24.01
CA TRP A 99 23.00 18.50 -23.23
C TRP A 99 24.54 18.43 -23.18
N ASP A 100 25.22 18.82 -24.25
CA ASP A 100 26.69 18.78 -24.33
C ASP A 100 27.35 19.99 -23.64
N ALA A 101 26.66 21.14 -23.61
CA ALA A 101 27.20 22.38 -23.04
C ALA A 101 26.81 22.58 -21.58
N ASN A 102 25.63 22.11 -21.17
CA ASN A 102 25.08 22.32 -19.83
C ASN A 102 25.54 21.23 -18.87
N VAL A 103 26.84 21.25 -18.55
CA VAL A 103 27.50 20.32 -17.63
C VAL A 103 28.20 21.06 -16.50
N ALA A 104 28.12 20.53 -15.28
CA ALA A 104 28.83 21.08 -14.13
C ALA A 104 29.49 19.95 -13.32
N PRO A 105 30.64 20.23 -12.67
CA PRO A 105 31.35 19.21 -11.90
C PRO A 105 30.51 18.70 -10.73
N VAL A 106 30.45 17.38 -10.57
CA VAL A 106 29.80 16.73 -9.43
C VAL A 106 30.73 16.77 -8.23
N ARG A 107 30.29 17.40 -7.14
CA ARG A 107 31.08 17.43 -5.88
C ARG A 107 31.36 16.00 -5.42
N GLN A 108 32.63 15.72 -5.10
CA GLN A 108 33.10 14.40 -4.67
C GLN A 108 32.44 14.01 -3.33
N GLY A 109 31.48 13.09 -3.41
CA GLY A 109 30.78 12.53 -2.27
C GLY A 109 29.73 11.53 -2.74
N ALA A 110 29.79 10.30 -2.22
CA ALA A 110 28.93 9.19 -2.65
C ALA A 110 27.42 9.54 -2.57
N HIS A 111 27.02 10.33 -1.56
CA HIS A 111 25.64 10.78 -1.40
C HIS A 111 25.24 11.82 -2.46
N SER A 112 26.13 12.76 -2.79
CA SER A 112 25.90 13.80 -3.81
C SER A 112 25.78 13.17 -5.20
N LEU A 113 26.67 12.23 -5.53
CA LEU A 113 26.64 11.51 -6.79
C LEU A 113 25.34 10.71 -6.94
N LYS A 114 24.98 9.89 -5.95
CA LYS A 114 23.73 9.10 -5.97
C LYS A 114 22.48 9.97 -6.17
N LYS A 115 22.43 11.13 -5.52
CA LYS A 115 21.31 12.09 -5.68
C LYS A 115 21.27 12.69 -7.09
N LEU A 116 22.42 13.04 -7.66
CA LEU A 116 22.50 13.63 -8.99
C LEU A 116 22.23 12.60 -10.09
N THR A 117 22.67 11.35 -9.94
CA THR A 117 22.30 10.26 -10.84
C THR A 117 20.78 10.05 -10.91
N LYS A 118 20.10 10.05 -9.74
CA LYS A 118 18.63 9.94 -9.69
C LYS A 118 17.94 11.13 -10.35
N ARG A 119 18.53 12.32 -10.29
CA ARG A 119 18.00 13.52 -10.95
C ARG A 119 18.25 13.47 -12.45
N ALA A 120 19.40 12.98 -12.89
CA ALA A 120 19.73 12.79 -14.30
C ALA A 120 18.74 11.84 -14.98
N ALA A 121 18.47 10.69 -14.35
CA ALA A 121 17.43 9.76 -14.83
C ALA A 121 16.05 10.43 -14.93
N ALA A 122 15.69 11.27 -13.95
CA ALA A 122 14.45 12.02 -13.99
C ALA A 122 14.44 13.11 -15.08
N MET A 123 15.58 13.75 -15.36
CA MET A 123 15.70 14.70 -16.47
C MET A 123 15.47 14.00 -17.80
N GLY A 124 16.00 12.79 -18.00
CA GLY A 124 15.73 12.02 -19.21
C GLY A 124 14.23 11.79 -19.45
N VAL A 125 13.46 11.56 -18.39
CA VAL A 125 11.99 11.44 -18.49
C VAL A 125 11.32 12.81 -18.70
N VAL A 126 11.74 13.84 -17.97
CA VAL A 126 11.11 15.17 -18.01
C VAL A 126 11.28 15.83 -19.38
N PHE A 127 12.49 15.74 -19.96
CA PHE A 127 12.88 16.36 -21.22
C PHE A 127 12.79 15.41 -22.42
N ASP A 128 12.32 14.17 -22.21
CA ASP A 128 12.28 13.12 -23.23
C ASP A 128 13.62 12.89 -23.94
N HIS A 129 14.69 12.77 -23.14
CA HIS A 129 16.07 12.66 -23.59
C HIS A 129 16.74 11.39 -23.05
N GLN A 130 17.53 10.74 -23.89
CA GLN A 130 18.34 9.57 -23.52
C GLN A 130 19.79 10.00 -23.32
N GLY A 131 20.39 9.60 -22.20
CA GLY A 131 21.81 9.88 -21.91
C GLY A 131 22.08 11.01 -20.91
N ALA A 132 21.05 11.53 -20.22
CA ALA A 132 21.24 12.53 -19.18
C ALA A 132 22.24 12.07 -18.10
N THR A 133 23.23 12.93 -17.81
CA THR A 133 24.32 12.63 -16.87
C THR A 133 24.16 13.33 -15.51
N PRO A 134 24.81 12.83 -14.44
CA PRO A 134 24.89 13.53 -13.16
C PRO A 134 25.40 14.98 -13.27
N GLU A 135 26.29 15.25 -14.22
CA GLU A 135 26.87 16.56 -14.53
C GLU A 135 25.82 17.52 -15.10
N ASN A 136 24.92 17.03 -15.97
CA ASN A 136 23.77 17.81 -16.44
C ASN A 136 22.83 18.17 -15.28
N ALA A 137 22.57 17.21 -14.40
CA ALA A 137 21.73 17.43 -13.22
C ALA A 137 22.36 18.42 -12.22
N ALA A 138 23.69 18.40 -12.11
CA ALA A 138 24.43 19.37 -11.31
C ALA A 138 24.26 20.77 -11.90
N TRP A 139 24.46 20.93 -13.21
CA TRP A 139 24.32 22.21 -13.90
C TRP A 139 22.91 22.79 -13.76
N LEU A 140 21.89 21.98 -14.02
CA LEU A 140 20.47 22.39 -13.92
C LEU A 140 20.12 22.91 -12.52
N THR A 141 20.67 22.30 -11.48
CA THR A 141 20.40 22.68 -10.09
C THR A 141 20.81 24.13 -9.79
N PHE A 142 21.87 24.62 -10.43
CA PHE A 142 22.39 25.97 -10.21
C PHE A 142 21.87 26.99 -11.23
N HIS A 143 21.71 26.59 -12.49
CA HIS A 143 21.41 27.53 -13.59
C HIS A 143 19.92 27.61 -13.92
N ILE A 144 19.14 26.57 -13.61
CA ILE A 144 17.70 26.54 -13.85
C ILE A 144 16.96 26.07 -12.58
N PRO A 145 17.07 26.82 -11.47
CA PRO A 145 16.48 26.43 -10.19
C PRO A 145 14.96 26.30 -10.27
N LYS A 146 14.30 27.02 -11.18
CA LYS A 146 12.85 26.99 -11.40
C LYS A 146 12.35 25.62 -11.88
N THR A 147 13.17 24.88 -12.64
CA THR A 147 12.83 23.54 -13.16
C THR A 147 13.21 22.42 -12.18
N SER A 148 14.06 22.72 -11.19
CA SER A 148 14.51 21.74 -10.19
C SER A 148 13.38 21.04 -9.40
N PRO A 149 12.29 21.72 -8.96
CA PRO A 149 11.19 21.06 -8.27
C PRO A 149 10.50 19.99 -9.11
N ARG A 150 10.32 20.21 -10.42
CA ARG A 150 9.74 19.23 -11.34
C ARG A 150 10.61 17.98 -11.45
N VAL A 151 11.91 18.17 -11.71
CA VAL A 151 12.88 17.07 -11.78
C VAL A 151 12.89 16.28 -10.47
N LYS A 152 12.80 16.97 -9.33
CA LYS A 152 12.72 16.34 -8.02
C LYS A 152 11.42 15.52 -7.83
N ALA A 153 10.28 16.03 -8.28
CA ALA A 153 9.00 15.32 -8.23
C ALA A 153 9.04 14.03 -9.07
N VAL A 154 9.51 14.11 -10.31
CA VAL A 154 9.65 12.93 -11.19
C VAL A 154 10.67 11.94 -10.63
N SER A 155 11.80 12.41 -10.12
CA SER A 155 12.81 11.57 -9.48
C SER A 155 12.26 10.77 -8.29
N ARG A 156 11.38 11.37 -7.49
CA ARG A 156 10.68 10.69 -6.39
C ARG A 156 9.77 9.58 -6.88
N ILE A 157 8.97 9.83 -7.91
CA ILE A 157 8.07 8.80 -8.47
C ILE A 157 8.87 7.64 -9.06
N LEU A 158 9.93 7.92 -9.81
CA LEU A 158 10.82 6.90 -10.35
C LEU A 158 11.46 6.06 -9.24
N TYR A 159 11.89 6.71 -8.15
CA TYR A 159 12.46 6.00 -7.01
C TYR A 159 11.44 5.12 -6.28
N CYS A 160 10.21 5.59 -6.06
CA CYS A 160 9.14 4.78 -5.49
C CYS A 160 8.84 3.54 -6.35
N LYS A 161 8.81 3.69 -7.68
CA LYS A 161 8.66 2.58 -8.63
C LYS A 161 9.82 1.58 -8.53
N GLN A 162 11.06 2.06 -8.61
CA GLN A 162 12.26 1.20 -8.50
C GLN A 162 12.36 0.48 -7.16
N SER A 163 12.04 1.16 -6.05
CA SER A 163 12.08 0.54 -4.72
C SER A 163 11.07 -0.60 -4.59
N LEU A 164 9.87 -0.45 -5.18
CA LEU A 164 8.87 -1.50 -5.18
C LEU A 164 9.27 -2.67 -6.08
N GLU A 165 9.82 -2.39 -7.26
CA GLU A 165 10.34 -3.43 -8.16
C GLU A 165 11.46 -4.23 -7.48
N GLN A 166 12.36 -3.55 -6.76
CA GLN A 166 13.42 -4.20 -5.99
C GLN A 166 12.88 -5.01 -4.83
N GLN A 167 11.90 -4.51 -4.09
CA GLN A 167 11.21 -5.27 -3.05
C GLN A 167 10.55 -6.51 -3.65
N SER A 168 9.77 -6.36 -4.72
CA SER A 168 9.11 -7.49 -5.41
C SER A 168 10.13 -8.53 -5.86
N ARG A 169 11.23 -8.10 -6.50
CA ARG A 169 12.33 -8.99 -6.93
C ARG A 169 13.07 -9.67 -5.77
N ALA A 170 13.26 -8.99 -4.64
CA ALA A 170 13.86 -9.60 -3.46
C ALA A 170 12.95 -10.70 -2.88
N HIS A 171 11.64 -10.48 -2.96
CA HIS A 171 10.61 -11.36 -2.43
C HIS A 171 10.25 -12.53 -3.36
N SER A 172 10.63 -12.47 -4.64
CA SER A 172 10.47 -13.51 -5.66
C SER A 172 11.79 -14.08 -6.17
N ARG A 173 12.91 -13.79 -5.50
CA ARG A 173 14.25 -14.16 -5.96
C ARG A 173 14.38 -15.69 -6.04
N GLY A 174 14.53 -16.23 -7.25
CA GLY A 174 14.68 -17.66 -7.50
C GLY A 174 13.37 -18.41 -7.74
N LEU A 175 12.23 -17.73 -7.70
CA LEU A 175 10.92 -18.30 -8.01
C LEU A 175 10.58 -18.08 -9.49
N ALA A 176 10.11 -19.12 -10.17
CA ALA A 176 9.54 -19.00 -11.50
C ALA A 176 8.27 -18.12 -11.46
N GLY A 177 7.88 -17.51 -12.59
CA GLY A 177 6.76 -16.53 -12.61
C GLY A 177 5.46 -17.04 -11.98
N MET A 178 5.18 -18.33 -12.11
CA MET A 178 4.02 -19.01 -11.49
C MET A 178 4.14 -19.13 -9.97
N GLU A 179 5.33 -19.45 -9.46
CA GLU A 179 5.60 -19.58 -8.02
C GLU A 179 5.62 -18.20 -7.33
N ALA A 180 6.11 -17.17 -8.02
CA ALA A 180 6.03 -15.79 -7.54
C ALA A 180 4.57 -15.31 -7.44
N ALA A 181 3.74 -15.65 -8.43
CA ALA A 181 2.31 -15.38 -8.44
C ALA A 181 1.58 -16.09 -7.29
N GLU A 182 1.91 -17.36 -7.05
CA GLU A 182 1.38 -18.14 -5.92
C GLU A 182 1.72 -17.48 -4.58
N LEU A 183 3.00 -17.17 -4.38
CA LEU A 183 3.48 -16.58 -3.13
C LEU A 183 2.85 -15.21 -2.86
N GLU A 184 2.71 -14.37 -3.87
CA GLU A 184 2.09 -13.05 -3.72
C GLU A 184 0.59 -13.15 -3.42
N THR A 185 -0.11 -14.09 -4.06
CA THR A 185 -1.51 -14.41 -3.79
C THR A 185 -1.71 -14.81 -2.34
N ILE A 186 -0.92 -15.77 -1.84
CA ILE A 186 -0.96 -16.23 -0.45
C ILE A 186 -0.74 -15.07 0.52
N ARG A 187 0.29 -14.25 0.29
CA ARG A 187 0.61 -13.11 1.16
C ARG A 187 -0.54 -12.12 1.25
N LYS A 188 -1.19 -11.82 0.12
CA LYS A 188 -2.32 -10.88 0.08
C LYS A 188 -3.54 -11.44 0.83
N ILE A 189 -3.87 -12.72 0.63
CA ILE A 189 -4.95 -13.40 1.36
C ILE A 189 -4.71 -13.31 2.87
N VAL A 190 -3.51 -13.70 3.32
CA VAL A 190 -3.14 -13.69 4.74
C VAL A 190 -3.19 -12.27 5.32
N ALA A 191 -2.62 -11.28 4.62
CA ALA A 191 -2.61 -9.90 5.10
C ALA A 191 -4.03 -9.34 5.30
N VAL A 192 -4.96 -9.61 4.38
CA VAL A 192 -6.36 -9.16 4.54
C VAL A 192 -7.03 -9.88 5.70
N ALA A 193 -6.82 -11.18 5.84
CA ALA A 193 -7.36 -11.96 6.95
C ALA A 193 -6.89 -11.47 8.33
N GLU A 194 -5.60 -11.14 8.47
CA GLU A 194 -5.05 -10.58 9.70
C GLU A 194 -5.67 -9.23 10.05
N VAL A 195 -5.86 -8.36 9.05
CA VAL A 195 -6.51 -7.05 9.23
C VAL A 195 -7.95 -7.23 9.69
N ASN A 196 -8.73 -8.10 9.04
CA ASN A 196 -10.11 -8.38 9.42
C ASN A 196 -10.21 -8.95 10.84
N THR A 197 -9.33 -9.90 11.17
CA THR A 197 -9.29 -10.52 12.50
C THR A 197 -9.00 -9.49 13.58
N ASN A 198 -7.99 -8.64 13.38
CA ASN A 198 -7.65 -7.59 14.33
C ASN A 198 -8.79 -6.57 14.50
N ARG A 199 -9.42 -6.14 13.41
CA ARG A 199 -10.56 -5.21 13.44
C ARG A 199 -11.72 -5.76 14.27
N GLU A 200 -12.11 -7.00 14.01
CA GLU A 200 -13.24 -7.62 14.70
C GLU A 200 -12.93 -7.94 16.16
N LEU A 201 -11.71 -8.36 16.50
CA LEU A 201 -11.29 -8.52 17.89
C LEU A 201 -11.38 -7.20 18.68
N VAL A 202 -10.97 -6.09 18.08
CA VAL A 202 -11.12 -4.76 18.69
C VAL A 202 -12.60 -4.42 18.90
N ARG A 203 -13.45 -4.70 17.91
CA ARG A 203 -14.91 -4.50 18.01
C ARG A 203 -15.52 -5.35 19.12
N MET A 204 -15.18 -6.64 19.21
CA MET A 204 -15.66 -7.56 20.25
C MET A 204 -15.25 -7.10 21.65
N ARG A 205 -13.99 -6.68 21.84
CA ARG A 205 -13.51 -6.13 23.12
C ARG A 205 -14.30 -4.89 23.55
N ARG A 206 -14.60 -3.99 22.60
CA ARG A 206 -15.43 -2.80 22.85
C ARG A 206 -16.84 -3.19 23.28
N LEU A 207 -17.49 -4.12 22.57
CA LEU A 207 -18.83 -4.59 22.93
C LEU A 207 -18.86 -5.26 24.30
N ALA A 208 -17.88 -6.11 24.61
CA ALA A 208 -17.77 -6.76 25.91
C ALA A 208 -17.64 -5.74 27.06
N ARG A 209 -16.91 -4.64 26.85
CA ARG A 209 -16.81 -3.54 27.82
C ARG A 209 -18.17 -2.87 28.04
N LEU A 210 -18.88 -2.52 26.96
CA LEU A 210 -20.20 -1.87 27.05
C LEU A 210 -21.25 -2.77 27.73
N ILE A 211 -21.21 -4.08 27.46
CA ILE A 211 -22.08 -5.06 28.12
C ILE A 211 -21.79 -5.10 29.62
N LYS A 212 -20.52 -5.16 30.03
CA LYS A 212 -20.14 -5.17 31.45
C LYS A 212 -20.58 -3.90 32.17
N GLU A 213 -20.38 -2.74 31.56
CA GLU A 213 -20.82 -1.45 32.10
C GLU A 213 -22.34 -1.40 32.27
N SER A 214 -23.08 -1.77 31.23
CA SER A 214 -24.54 -1.83 31.27
C SER A 214 -25.05 -2.82 32.32
N ALA A 215 -24.45 -3.99 32.42
CA ALA A 215 -24.78 -5.00 33.43
C ALA A 215 -24.49 -4.49 34.86
N SER A 216 -23.41 -3.72 35.05
CA SER A 216 -23.08 -3.12 36.34
C SER A 216 -24.18 -2.16 36.80
N ILE A 217 -24.66 -1.28 35.90
CA ILE A 217 -25.75 -0.34 36.20
C ILE A 217 -27.01 -1.09 36.63
N LEU A 218 -27.37 -2.16 35.90
CA LEU A 218 -28.53 -2.98 36.23
C LEU A 218 -28.39 -3.69 37.58
N LYS A 219 -27.20 -4.22 37.90
CA LYS A 219 -26.91 -4.83 39.20
C LYS A 219 -27.04 -3.83 40.35
N SER A 220 -26.43 -2.65 40.22
CA SER A 220 -26.54 -1.60 41.23
C SER A 220 -27.99 -1.18 41.48
N ARG A 221 -28.82 -1.10 40.42
CA ARG A 221 -30.25 -0.83 40.56
C ARG A 221 -30.99 -1.96 41.28
N ALA A 222 -30.69 -3.22 40.95
CA ALA A 222 -31.29 -4.37 41.62
C ALA A 222 -30.97 -4.39 43.12
N GLU A 223 -29.72 -4.14 43.48
CA GLU A 223 -29.26 -4.05 44.89
C GLU A 223 -29.96 -2.92 45.65
N ALA A 224 -30.10 -1.74 45.03
CA ALA A 224 -30.79 -0.61 45.65
C ALA A 224 -32.27 -0.92 45.91
N LEU A 225 -32.95 -1.58 44.97
CA LEU A 225 -34.34 -2.01 45.15
C LEU A 225 -34.47 -3.06 46.26
N GLN A 226 -33.52 -4.00 46.34
CA GLN A 226 -33.53 -5.04 47.37
C GLN A 226 -33.35 -4.43 48.77
N LYS A 227 -32.38 -3.51 48.95
CA LYS A 227 -32.20 -2.77 50.20
C LYS A 227 -33.43 -1.93 50.59
N SER A 228 -34.12 -1.33 49.61
CA SER A 228 -35.35 -0.58 49.88
C SER A 228 -36.53 -1.43 50.33
N ARG A 229 -36.47 -2.75 50.07
CA ARG A 229 -37.52 -3.72 50.40
C ARG A 229 -37.32 -4.41 51.75
N ASP A 230 -36.14 -4.25 52.36
CA ASP A 230 -35.77 -4.78 53.68
C ASP A 230 -35.71 -3.70 54.81
N PRO A 231 -36.74 -2.86 55.05
CA PRO A 231 -36.71 -1.92 56.17
C PRO A 231 -37.01 -2.58 57.54
N VAL A 232 -37.38 -3.87 57.60
CA VAL A 232 -37.82 -4.54 58.85
C VAL A 232 -36.67 -5.10 59.69
N SER A 233 -35.48 -5.36 59.11
CA SER A 233 -34.34 -5.84 59.90
C SER A 233 -33.58 -4.75 60.67
N ALA A 234 -33.83 -3.47 60.39
CA ALA A 234 -33.21 -2.35 61.12
C ALA A 234 -33.89 -2.00 62.46
N LEU A 235 -35.03 -2.64 62.78
CA LEU A 235 -35.80 -2.37 64.01
C LEU A 235 -35.62 -3.45 65.10
N HIS A 236 -34.68 -4.39 64.94
CA HIS A 236 -34.43 -5.46 65.93
C HIS A 236 -33.05 -5.43 66.60
N GLU A 237 -32.24 -4.38 66.41
CA GLU A 237 -30.96 -4.23 67.13
C GLU A 237 -30.99 -3.24 68.31
N GLU A 238 -32.15 -2.65 68.63
CA GLU A 238 -32.34 -1.86 69.86
C GLU A 238 -33.46 -2.46 70.72
N ASN A 239 -33.09 -3.42 71.58
CA ASN A 239 -33.71 -3.67 72.89
C ASN A 239 -32.81 -4.55 73.75
#